data_AF-A0A5U7F6P6-F1
#
_entry.id   AF-A0A5U7F6P6-F1
#
_cell.length_a   1.000
_cell.length_b   1.000
_cell.length_c   1.000
_cell.angle_alpha   90.00
_cell.angle_beta   90.00
_cell.angle_gamma   90.00
#
_symmetry.space_group_name_H-M   'P 1'
#
loop_
_entity.id
_entity.type
_entity.pdbx_description
1 polymer ?
#
loop_
_entity_poly.entity_id
_entity_poly.type
_entity_poly.pdbx_seq_one_letter_code
_entity_poly.pdbx_strand_id
1 'polypeptide(L)'
;MQIKSNALVKFIVPAVVIAGLAVGLKSCKNEPAEQPQAKQSGSLKNLSPDELKALGVEGDTPEDTLRTLIGRLNDVRDRQKTLDKQNADLVKENERLRRRNQDVSGQVNEAVNGLREQYDKRQAQLQNEQLSLTAKIQELTDKLKKPDSEKKTADSDIPLGLGLDGMGSSTGGSASQGSDGMMWVAPTDQKETDPRDA
;
A
#
# COMPACT_ATOMS: atom_id res chain seq x y z
N MET A 1 17.50 -23.93 -11.08
CA MET A 1 16.60 -23.09 -10.26
C MET A 1 15.27 -23.81 -10.13
N GLN A 2 14.87 -24.21 -8.92
CA GLN A 2 13.65 -24.98 -8.70
C GLN A 2 12.45 -24.03 -8.56
N ILE A 3 11.61 -23.96 -9.59
CA ILE A 3 10.29 -23.31 -9.50
C ILE A 3 9.39 -24.18 -8.64
N LYS A 4 9.20 -23.77 -7.38
CA LYS A 4 8.16 -24.33 -6.51
C LYS A 4 6.81 -24.10 -7.18
N SER A 5 6.22 -25.18 -7.68
CA SER A 5 4.85 -25.22 -8.22
C SER A 5 3.90 -24.62 -7.17
N ASN A 6 3.32 -23.45 -7.46
CA ASN A 6 2.34 -22.83 -6.60
C ASN A 6 1.04 -23.65 -6.67
N ALA A 7 0.85 -24.57 -5.71
CA ALA A 7 -0.30 -25.45 -5.64
C ALA A 7 -1.63 -24.67 -5.69
N LEU A 8 -1.62 -23.42 -5.22
CA LEU A 8 -2.74 -22.50 -5.29
C LEU A 8 -3.23 -22.28 -6.73
N VAL A 9 -2.32 -22.12 -7.70
CA VAL A 9 -2.66 -21.86 -9.11
C VAL A 9 -3.34 -23.07 -9.74
N LYS A 10 -2.96 -24.29 -9.33
CA LYS A 10 -3.56 -25.53 -9.84
C LYS A 10 -5.03 -25.70 -9.44
N PHE A 11 -5.48 -25.05 -8.36
CA PHE A 11 -6.88 -25.09 -7.92
C PHE A 11 -7.66 -23.83 -8.31
N ILE A 12 -7.02 -22.65 -8.23
CA ILE A 12 -7.65 -21.37 -8.59
C ILE A 12 -7.99 -21.32 -10.08
N VAL A 13 -7.10 -21.74 -10.96
CA VAL A 13 -7.31 -21.62 -12.41
C VAL A 13 -8.52 -22.46 -12.88
N PRO A 14 -8.63 -23.76 -12.53
CA PRO A 14 -9.84 -24.53 -12.86
C PRO A 14 -11.11 -23.96 -12.23
N ALA A 15 -11.05 -23.47 -10.99
CA ALA A 15 -12.21 -22.89 -10.32
C ALA A 15 -12.73 -21.63 -11.03
N VAL A 16 -11.82 -20.74 -11.47
CA VAL A 16 -12.18 -19.52 -12.22
C VAL A 16 -12.73 -19.88 -13.60
N VAL A 17 -12.19 -20.89 -14.27
CA VAL A 17 -12.71 -21.37 -15.57
C VAL A 17 -14.13 -21.94 -15.42
N ILE A 18 -14.38 -22.76 -14.39
CA ILE A 18 -15.71 -23.30 -14.11
C ILE A 18 -16.70 -22.19 -13.75
N ALA A 19 -16.28 -21.21 -12.93
CA ALA A 19 -17.10 -20.06 -12.59
C ALA A 19 -17.43 -19.22 -13.83
N GLY A 20 -16.45 -18.98 -14.71
CA GLY A 20 -16.65 -18.28 -15.97
C GLY A 20 -17.62 -19.01 -16.91
N LEU A 21 -17.49 -20.33 -17.03
CA LEU A 21 -18.44 -21.18 -17.78
C LEU A 21 -19.83 -21.15 -17.15
N ALA A 22 -19.94 -21.21 -15.83
CA ALA A 22 -21.22 -21.16 -15.13
C ALA A 22 -21.93 -19.81 -15.35
N VAL A 23 -21.20 -18.69 -15.27
CA VAL A 23 -21.75 -17.35 -15.53
C VAL A 23 -22.12 -17.20 -17.00
N GLY A 24 -21.27 -17.65 -17.93
CA GLY A 24 -21.57 -17.63 -19.37
C GLY A 24 -22.82 -18.45 -19.72
N LEU A 25 -22.93 -19.68 -19.19
CA LEU A 25 -24.09 -20.55 -19.40
C LEU A 25 -25.36 -20.00 -18.71
N LYS A 26 -25.27 -19.41 -17.51
CA LYS A 26 -26.42 -18.74 -16.86
C LYS A 26 -26.83 -17.48 -17.60
N SER A 27 -25.89 -16.74 -18.18
CA SER A 27 -26.18 -15.52 -18.94
C SER A 27 -26.87 -15.82 -20.27
N CYS A 28 -26.61 -16.98 -20.89
CA CYS A 28 -27.41 -17.48 -22.01
C CYS A 28 -28.71 -18.19 -21.59
N LYS A 29 -28.92 -18.45 -20.29
CA LYS A 29 -30.14 -19.09 -19.75
C LYS A 29 -31.12 -18.11 -19.12
N ASN A 30 -30.77 -16.82 -19.05
CA ASN A 30 -31.64 -15.74 -18.65
C ASN A 30 -32.11 -14.96 -19.88
N GLU A 31 -32.73 -15.67 -20.82
CA GLU A 31 -33.75 -15.09 -21.69
C GLU A 31 -35.09 -15.70 -21.27
N PRO A 32 -36.17 -14.91 -21.09
CA PRO A 32 -37.50 -15.49 -21.14
C PRO A 32 -37.67 -16.13 -22.51
N ALA A 33 -38.17 -17.35 -22.55
CA ALA A 33 -38.39 -18.08 -23.78
C ALA A 33 -39.36 -17.31 -24.71
N GLU A 34 -38.83 -16.51 -25.62
CA GLU A 34 -39.52 -16.14 -26.85
C GLU A 34 -38.99 -17.03 -27.98
N GLN A 35 -39.88 -17.90 -28.44
CA GLN A 35 -39.69 -18.78 -29.57
C GLN A 35 -39.52 -17.99 -30.89
N PRO A 36 -38.82 -18.57 -31.89
CA PRO A 36 -38.68 -17.94 -33.20
C PRO A 36 -40.02 -17.87 -33.93
N GLN A 37 -40.26 -16.70 -34.51
CA GLN A 37 -41.33 -16.36 -35.43
C GLN A 37 -41.66 -17.50 -36.42
N ALA A 38 -42.90 -17.98 -36.37
CA ALA A 38 -43.52 -18.69 -37.47
C ALA A 38 -45.01 -18.33 -37.55
N LYS A 39 -45.39 -17.76 -38.70
CA LYS A 39 -46.75 -17.65 -39.26
C LYS A 39 -47.71 -16.71 -38.53
N GLN A 40 -48.00 -15.56 -39.15
CA GLN A 40 -49.37 -15.15 -39.51
C GLN A 40 -49.34 -13.80 -40.26
N SER A 41 -48.81 -13.82 -41.48
CA SER A 41 -49.14 -12.81 -42.49
C SER A 41 -50.45 -13.27 -43.14
N GLY A 42 -51.61 -12.83 -42.63
CA GLY A 42 -52.86 -13.25 -43.29
C GLY A 42 -54.22 -12.85 -42.71
N SER A 43 -54.33 -12.25 -41.52
CA SER A 43 -55.67 -12.04 -40.91
C SER A 43 -55.99 -10.62 -40.43
N LEU A 44 -55.06 -9.66 -40.49
CA LEU A 44 -55.34 -8.27 -40.08
C LEU A 44 -55.73 -7.34 -41.24
N LYS A 45 -56.07 -7.89 -42.42
CA LYS A 45 -56.40 -7.13 -43.63
C LYS A 45 -57.89 -7.09 -43.98
N ASN A 46 -58.76 -7.64 -43.14
CA ASN A 46 -60.22 -7.61 -43.35
C ASN A 46 -60.95 -7.41 -42.03
N LEU A 47 -60.76 -6.24 -41.40
CA LEU A 47 -61.68 -5.77 -40.38
C LEU A 47 -62.13 -4.38 -40.80
N SER A 48 -63.41 -4.28 -41.13
CA SER A 48 -64.09 -3.02 -41.47
C SER A 48 -63.99 -2.07 -40.26
N PRO A 49 -63.83 -0.75 -40.47
CA PRO A 49 -63.73 0.24 -39.39
C PRO A 49 -64.91 0.21 -38.41
N ASP A 50 -66.06 -0.34 -38.82
CA ASP A 50 -67.25 -0.49 -37.97
C ASP A 50 -67.17 -1.67 -36.98
N GLU A 51 -66.37 -2.71 -37.25
CA GLU A 51 -66.21 -3.86 -36.32
C GLU A 51 -65.16 -3.60 -35.25
N LEU A 52 -64.14 -2.78 -35.53
CA LEU A 52 -63.22 -2.24 -34.52
C LEU A 52 -63.93 -1.29 -33.53
N LYS A 53 -65.01 -0.64 -33.99
CA LYS A 53 -65.87 0.23 -33.19
C LYS A 53 -66.79 -0.56 -32.25
N ALA A 54 -67.22 -1.75 -32.68
CA ALA A 54 -68.08 -2.64 -31.88
C ALA A 54 -67.29 -3.52 -30.88
N LEU A 55 -65.97 -3.66 -31.04
CA LEU A 55 -65.12 -4.48 -30.17
C LEU A 55 -64.55 -3.74 -28.94
N GLY A 56 -65.04 -2.54 -28.63
CA GLY A 56 -64.65 -1.82 -27.41
C GLY A 56 -63.23 -1.25 -27.44
N VAL A 57 -62.64 -1.04 -28.63
CA VAL A 57 -61.55 -0.07 -28.82
C VAL A 57 -62.16 1.33 -28.95
N GLU A 58 -63.09 1.63 -28.04
CA GLU A 58 -63.67 2.94 -27.83
C GLU A 58 -62.94 3.46 -26.59
N GLY A 59 -62.04 4.42 -26.76
CA GLY A 59 -61.40 4.98 -25.59
C GLY A 59 -60.19 5.86 -25.83
N ASP A 60 -59.83 6.18 -27.07
CA ASP A 60 -58.85 7.21 -27.30
C ASP A 60 -59.18 7.89 -28.64
N THR A 61 -59.45 9.19 -28.64
CA THR A 61 -59.73 9.93 -29.89
C THR A 61 -58.45 9.92 -30.74
N PRO A 62 -58.51 10.07 -32.09
CA PRO A 62 -57.29 10.19 -32.90
C PRO A 62 -56.34 11.29 -32.39
N GLU A 63 -56.89 12.34 -31.79
CA GLU A 63 -56.11 13.39 -31.12
C GLU A 63 -55.43 12.93 -29.83
N ASP A 64 -56.10 12.06 -29.05
CA ASP A 64 -55.63 11.62 -27.74
C ASP A 64 -54.61 10.46 -27.86
N THR A 65 -54.71 9.63 -28.91
CA THR A 65 -53.63 8.71 -29.33
C THR A 65 -52.37 9.44 -29.81
N LEU A 66 -52.51 10.53 -30.58
CA LEU A 66 -51.38 11.37 -31.00
C LEU A 66 -50.75 12.08 -29.82
N ARG A 67 -51.55 12.59 -28.87
CA ARG A 67 -51.04 13.15 -27.61
C ARG A 67 -50.25 12.12 -26.82
N THR A 68 -50.74 10.89 -26.73
CA THR A 68 -50.04 9.79 -26.05
C THR A 68 -48.73 9.44 -26.74
N LEU A 69 -48.69 9.37 -28.08
CA LEU A 69 -47.46 9.14 -28.84
C LEU A 69 -46.45 10.27 -28.66
N ILE A 70 -46.90 11.52 -28.69
CA ILE A 70 -46.06 12.70 -28.43
C ILE A 70 -45.54 12.68 -26.99
N GLY A 71 -46.38 12.31 -26.02
CA GLY A 71 -45.99 12.13 -24.62
C GLY A 71 -44.90 11.07 -24.46
N ARG A 72 -45.06 9.90 -25.09
CA ARG A 72 -44.05 8.84 -25.08
C ARG A 72 -42.76 9.25 -25.81
N LEU A 73 -42.87 9.97 -26.93
CA LEU A 73 -41.70 10.48 -27.65
C LEU A 73 -40.92 11.50 -26.81
N ASN A 74 -41.62 12.38 -26.09
CA ASN A 74 -41.01 13.31 -25.16
C ASN A 74 -40.33 12.57 -23.99
N ASP A 75 -40.96 11.54 -23.41
CA ASP A 75 -40.32 10.71 -22.37
C ASP A 75 -39.04 10.03 -22.89
N VAL A 76 -39.07 9.45 -24.10
CA VAL A 76 -37.88 8.86 -24.72
C VAL A 76 -36.80 9.92 -24.94
N ARG A 77 -37.16 11.11 -25.41
CA ARG A 77 -36.22 12.23 -25.61
C ARG A 77 -35.59 12.68 -24.29
N ASP A 78 -36.37 12.73 -23.21
CA ASP A 78 -35.86 13.14 -21.90
C ASP A 78 -35.01 12.05 -21.25
N ARG A 79 -35.36 10.77 -21.44
CA ARG A 79 -34.49 9.64 -21.09
C ARG A 79 -33.18 9.68 -21.87
N GLN A 80 -33.23 9.97 -23.17
CA GLN A 80 -32.02 10.09 -24.00
C GLN A 80 -31.12 11.22 -23.51
N LYS A 81 -31.66 12.42 -23.27
CA LYS A 81 -30.89 13.53 -22.68
C LYS A 81 -30.29 13.16 -21.32
N THR A 82 -31.04 12.42 -20.51
CA THR A 82 -30.58 11.98 -19.18
C THR A 82 -29.41 10.99 -19.32
N LEU A 83 -29.52 10.02 -20.23
CA LEU A 83 -28.44 9.07 -20.52
C LEU A 83 -27.20 9.77 -21.09
N ASP A 84 -27.39 10.74 -22.00
CA ASP A 84 -26.29 11.52 -22.55
C ASP A 84 -25.57 12.32 -21.45
N LYS A 85 -26.33 12.92 -20.53
CA LYS A 85 -25.76 13.62 -19.36
C LYS A 85 -25.00 12.66 -18.44
N GLN A 86 -25.59 11.50 -18.12
CA GLN A 86 -24.94 10.49 -17.30
C GLN A 86 -23.67 9.95 -17.95
N ASN A 87 -23.67 9.71 -19.26
CA ASN A 87 -22.48 9.31 -20.00
C ASN A 87 -21.40 10.39 -19.95
N ALA A 88 -21.76 11.66 -20.14
CA ALA A 88 -20.81 12.77 -20.04
C ALA A 88 -20.21 12.87 -18.61
N ASP A 89 -21.03 12.70 -17.58
CA ASP A 89 -20.58 12.68 -16.19
C ASP A 89 -19.65 11.48 -15.90
N LEU A 90 -19.98 10.28 -16.41
CA LEU A 90 -19.14 9.09 -16.30
C LEU A 90 -17.80 9.25 -17.00
N VAL A 91 -17.77 9.85 -18.19
CA VAL A 91 -16.51 10.13 -18.91
C VAL A 91 -15.65 11.09 -18.08
N LYS A 92 -16.23 12.16 -17.55
CA LYS A 92 -15.54 13.13 -16.69
C LYS A 92 -15.00 12.48 -15.41
N GLU A 93 -15.76 11.60 -14.78
CA GLU A 93 -15.30 10.86 -13.61
C GLU A 93 -14.18 9.87 -13.97
N ASN A 94 -14.27 9.19 -15.12
CA ASN A 94 -13.22 8.29 -15.59
C ASN A 94 -11.91 9.05 -15.84
N GLU A 95 -11.96 10.22 -16.48
CA GLU A 95 -10.79 11.08 -16.65
C GLU A 95 -10.21 11.52 -15.30
N ARG A 96 -11.05 11.91 -14.35
CA ARG A 96 -10.63 12.26 -12.99
C ARG A 96 -9.97 11.07 -12.28
N LEU A 97 -10.52 9.87 -12.42
CA LEU A 97 -9.95 8.63 -11.87
C LEU A 97 -8.60 8.31 -12.51
N ARG A 98 -8.48 8.45 -13.84
CA ARG A 98 -7.21 8.27 -14.56
C ARG A 98 -6.14 9.25 -14.09
N ARG A 99 -6.47 10.54 -13.96
CA ARG A 99 -5.54 11.56 -13.42
C ARG A 99 -5.08 11.23 -12.01
N ARG A 100 -6.01 10.85 -11.13
CA ARG A 100 -5.68 10.42 -9.76
C ARG A 100 -4.79 9.17 -9.75
N ASN A 101 -5.08 8.18 -10.60
CA ASN A 101 -4.27 6.97 -10.67
C ASN A 101 -2.84 7.24 -11.18
N GLN A 102 -2.70 8.15 -12.15
CA GLN A 102 -1.39 8.61 -12.63
C GLN A 102 -0.61 9.34 -11.54
N ASP A 103 -1.25 10.24 -10.80
CA ASP A 103 -0.65 10.97 -9.68
C ASP A 103 -0.19 10.02 -8.56
N VAL A 104 -1.06 9.11 -8.13
CA VAL A 104 -0.71 8.09 -7.12
C VAL A 104 0.43 7.20 -7.60
N SER A 105 0.42 6.77 -8.86
CA SER A 105 1.51 5.97 -9.43
C SER A 105 2.84 6.73 -9.44
N GLY A 106 2.80 8.04 -9.73
CA GLY A 106 3.95 8.93 -9.66
C GLY A 106 4.50 9.05 -8.24
N GLN A 107 3.63 9.35 -7.27
CA GLN A 107 3.98 9.48 -5.86
C GLN A 107 4.54 8.17 -5.28
N VAL A 108 3.95 7.03 -5.62
CA VAL A 108 4.45 5.72 -5.16
C VAL A 108 5.82 5.44 -5.75
N ASN A 109 6.03 5.72 -7.05
CA ASN A 109 7.33 5.49 -7.68
C ASN A 109 8.40 6.42 -7.09
N GLU A 110 8.08 7.69 -6.83
CA GLU A 110 8.96 8.64 -6.17
C GLU A 110 9.28 8.19 -4.73
N ALA A 111 8.28 7.80 -3.95
CA ALA A 111 8.48 7.30 -2.59
C ALA A 111 9.34 6.03 -2.57
N VAL A 112 9.09 5.08 -3.48
CA VAL A 112 9.86 3.83 -3.60
C VAL A 112 11.31 4.12 -4.03
N ASN A 113 11.53 5.01 -4.99
CA ASN A 113 12.89 5.38 -5.42
C ASN A 113 13.63 6.13 -4.31
N GLY A 114 12.96 7.05 -3.62
CA GLY A 114 13.52 7.73 -2.45
C GLY A 114 13.87 6.75 -1.33
N LEU A 115 13.05 5.73 -1.10
CA LEU A 115 13.35 4.70 -0.11
C LEU A 115 14.56 3.85 -0.53
N ARG A 116 14.63 3.41 -1.79
CA ARG A 116 15.79 2.70 -2.34
C ARG A 116 17.08 3.50 -2.19
N GLU A 117 17.06 4.77 -2.58
CA GLU A 117 18.22 5.66 -2.42
C GLU A 117 18.64 5.81 -0.95
N GLN A 118 17.69 5.91 -0.03
CA GLN A 118 18.00 5.96 1.41
C GLN A 118 18.65 4.66 1.89
N TYR A 119 18.16 3.50 1.44
CA TYR A 119 18.79 2.21 1.76
C TYR A 119 20.20 2.12 1.19
N ASP A 120 20.40 2.50 -0.08
CA ASP A 120 21.71 2.47 -0.72
C ASP A 120 22.70 3.42 -0.01
N LYS A 121 22.26 4.64 0.33
CA LYS A 121 23.06 5.60 1.11
C LYS A 121 23.43 5.05 2.47
N ARG A 122 22.48 4.45 3.20
CA ARG A 122 22.74 3.86 4.52
C ARG A 122 23.68 2.66 4.42
N GLN A 123 23.55 1.83 3.39
CA GLN A 123 24.44 0.70 3.16
C GLN A 123 25.86 1.16 2.79
N ALA A 124 26.00 2.23 2.01
CA ALA A 124 27.30 2.84 1.72
C ALA A 124 27.93 3.47 2.97
N GLN A 125 27.14 4.15 3.81
CA GLN A 125 27.59 4.70 5.09
C GLN A 125 28.10 3.60 6.02
N LEU A 126 27.34 2.52 6.20
CA LEU A 126 27.75 1.40 7.04
C LEU A 126 29.03 0.72 6.54
N GLN A 127 29.23 0.62 5.22
CA GLN A 127 30.49 0.11 4.66
C GLN A 127 31.66 1.06 4.94
N ASN A 128 31.47 2.36 4.74
CA ASN A 128 32.49 3.35 5.06
C ASN A 128 32.84 3.38 6.55
N GLU A 129 31.84 3.25 7.42
CA GLU A 129 32.04 3.13 8.86
C GLU A 129 32.84 1.88 9.21
N GLN A 130 32.51 0.73 8.63
CA GLN A 130 33.28 -0.50 8.83
C GLN A 130 34.73 -0.37 8.35
N LEU A 131 34.96 0.22 7.18
CA LEU A 131 36.31 0.46 6.66
C LEU A 131 37.08 1.44 7.56
N SER A 132 36.44 2.52 8.01
CA SER A 132 37.01 3.49 8.94
C SER A 132 37.35 2.87 10.30
N LEU A 133 36.44 2.07 10.88
CA LEU A 133 36.69 1.36 12.13
C LEU A 133 37.85 0.36 11.98
N THR A 134 37.89 -0.39 10.88
CA THR A 134 38.99 -1.31 10.57
C THR A 134 40.33 -0.58 10.47
N ALA A 135 40.36 0.56 9.78
CA ALA A 135 41.56 1.39 9.65
C ALA A 135 42.04 1.94 11.01
N LYS A 136 41.11 2.39 11.87
CA LYS A 136 41.44 2.84 13.24
C LYS A 136 41.98 1.71 14.10
N ILE A 137 41.42 0.50 13.99
CA ILE A 137 41.92 -0.68 14.71
C ILE A 137 43.35 -1.01 14.23
N GLN A 138 43.62 -0.94 12.93
CA GLN A 138 44.98 -1.14 12.40
C GLN A 138 45.94 -0.08 12.91
N GLU A 139 45.57 1.21 12.91
CA GLU A 139 46.42 2.28 13.45
C GLU A 139 46.75 2.07 14.94
N LEU A 140 45.75 1.71 15.76
CA LEU A 140 45.96 1.42 17.18
C LEU A 140 46.81 0.17 17.39
N THR A 141 46.62 -0.86 16.57
CA THR A 141 47.45 -2.08 16.58
C THR A 141 48.89 -1.76 16.19
N ASP A 142 49.10 -0.93 15.18
CA ASP A 142 50.44 -0.51 14.75
C ASP A 142 51.14 0.36 15.80
N LYS A 143 50.41 1.26 16.47
CA LYS A 143 50.93 2.02 17.62
C LYS A 143 51.30 1.12 18.79
N LEU A 144 50.50 0.10 19.08
CA LEU A 144 50.82 -0.87 20.12
C LEU A 144 51.99 -1.79 19.73
N LYS A 145 52.11 -2.15 18.44
CA LYS A 145 53.17 -3.01 17.90
C LYS A 145 54.48 -2.26 17.66
N LYS A 146 54.47 -0.93 17.62
CA LYS A 146 55.64 -0.07 17.80
C LYS A 146 55.79 0.26 19.30
N PRO A 147 56.39 -0.62 20.12
CA PRO A 147 56.89 -0.18 21.41
C PRO A 147 57.96 0.88 21.13
N ASP A 148 57.89 1.99 21.85
CA ASP A 148 58.85 3.08 21.86
C ASP A 148 60.29 2.59 21.68
N SER A 149 60.77 2.62 20.43
CA SER A 149 62.14 2.22 20.06
C SER A 149 63.05 3.43 19.88
N GLU A 150 62.56 4.63 20.20
CA GLU A 150 63.33 5.87 20.17
C GLU A 150 63.06 6.72 21.41
N LYS A 151 63.64 6.31 22.55
CA LYS A 151 64.24 7.22 23.55
C LYS A 151 65.05 6.42 24.57
N LYS A 152 66.29 6.11 24.20
CA LYS A 152 67.38 6.05 25.17
C LYS A 152 67.68 7.50 25.57
N THR A 153 67.28 7.89 26.79
CA THR A 153 68.19 8.34 27.85
C THR A 153 67.39 8.84 29.05
N ALA A 154 67.62 8.17 30.18
CA ALA A 154 67.64 8.68 31.54
C ALA A 154 66.34 9.25 32.14
N ASP A 155 65.89 8.46 33.12
CA ASP A 155 65.38 8.90 34.42
C ASP A 155 63.92 9.38 34.49
N SER A 156 63.12 8.64 35.25
CA SER A 156 61.75 8.90 35.69
C SER A 156 60.77 9.47 34.65
N ASP A 157 59.93 8.61 34.05
CA ASP A 157 58.60 9.07 33.64
C ASP A 157 57.63 7.89 33.49
N ILE A 158 56.99 7.56 34.60
CA ILE A 158 55.65 6.97 34.60
C ILE A 158 54.78 7.93 33.78
N PRO A 159 54.09 7.50 32.71
CA PRO A 159 53.35 8.43 31.87
C PRO A 159 52.28 9.15 32.71
N LEU A 160 52.34 10.50 32.70
CA LEU A 160 51.36 11.42 33.29
C LEU A 160 50.01 11.26 32.57
N GLY A 161 49.30 10.18 32.89
CA GLY A 161 48.06 9.78 32.23
C GLY A 161 47.39 8.54 32.86
N LEU A 162 47.90 8.07 34.00
CA LEU A 162 47.31 7.05 34.88
C LEU A 162 47.14 7.60 36.31
N GLY A 163 46.83 8.90 36.40
CA GLY A 163 46.59 9.59 37.67
C GLY A 163 45.32 9.10 38.35
N LEU A 164 45.47 8.12 39.24
CA LEU A 164 44.45 7.70 40.21
C LEU A 164 44.92 7.96 41.65
N ASP A 165 45.67 9.04 41.88
CA ASP A 165 46.02 9.54 43.23
C ASP A 165 45.31 10.86 43.57
N GLY A 166 44.30 11.25 42.78
CA GLY A 166 43.75 12.62 42.81
C GLY A 166 42.24 12.77 42.84
N MET A 167 41.43 11.71 42.88
CA MET A 167 39.96 11.84 42.97
C MET A 167 39.48 11.76 44.43
N GLY A 168 40.18 12.47 45.31
CA GLY A 168 39.59 13.00 46.52
C GLY A 168 38.92 14.32 46.16
N SER A 169 37.63 14.43 46.47
CA SER A 169 36.83 15.67 46.45
C SER A 169 36.20 16.06 45.10
N SER A 170 34.87 16.16 45.12
CA SER A 170 34.00 16.82 44.13
C SER A 170 33.68 16.10 42.83
N THR A 171 32.87 15.03 42.89
CA THR A 171 31.64 14.90 42.07
C THR A 171 30.92 13.57 42.38
N GLY A 172 29.90 13.64 43.25
CA GLY A 172 28.62 12.93 43.09
C GLY A 172 28.53 11.40 43.11
N GLY A 173 29.61 10.63 43.20
CA GLY A 173 29.53 9.17 43.30
C GLY A 173 30.78 8.57 43.92
N SER A 174 30.62 7.86 45.04
CA SER A 174 31.72 7.12 45.67
C SER A 174 32.05 5.89 44.81
N ALA A 175 33.01 6.04 43.90
CA ALA A 175 33.59 4.90 43.22
C ALA A 175 34.44 4.10 44.22
N SER A 176 34.00 2.90 44.56
CA SER A 176 34.75 2.00 45.45
C SER A 176 35.44 0.91 44.62
N GLN A 177 36.73 0.69 44.87
CA GLN A 177 37.47 -0.36 44.19
C GLN A 177 37.07 -1.72 44.80
N GLY A 178 36.47 -2.59 43.98
CA GLY A 178 36.18 -3.96 44.39
C GLY A 178 37.46 -4.79 44.50
N SER A 179 37.46 -5.80 45.37
CA SER A 179 38.60 -6.71 45.55
C SER A 179 38.92 -7.56 44.33
N ASP A 180 38.05 -7.55 43.31
CA ASP A 180 38.18 -8.28 42.04
C ASP A 180 38.80 -7.41 40.91
N GLY A 181 39.38 -6.25 41.25
CA GLY A 181 39.97 -5.33 40.27
C GLY A 181 38.97 -4.55 39.42
N MET A 182 37.67 -4.77 39.62
CA MET A 182 36.58 -4.03 38.98
C MET A 182 36.17 -2.83 39.86
N MET A 183 35.93 -1.68 39.23
CA MET A 183 35.46 -0.47 39.92
C MET A 183 33.92 -0.47 39.98
N TRP A 184 33.38 -0.43 41.20
CA TRP A 184 31.95 -0.29 41.40
C TRP A 184 31.56 1.18 41.37
N VAL A 185 30.59 1.50 40.52
CA VAL A 185 29.95 2.82 40.48
C VAL A 185 28.54 2.66 41.04
N ALA A 186 28.26 3.34 42.14
CA ALA A 186 26.92 3.31 42.75
C ALA A 186 25.90 3.97 41.79
N PRO A 187 24.70 3.39 41.62
CA PRO A 187 23.63 4.01 40.84
C PRO A 187 23.26 5.39 41.40
N THR A 188 23.11 6.38 40.53
CA THR A 188 22.76 7.77 40.89
C THR A 188 21.39 7.92 41.57
N ASP A 189 20.55 6.89 41.50
CA ASP A 189 19.21 6.82 42.11
C ASP A 189 19.20 6.08 43.47
N GLN A 190 20.37 5.67 43.98
CA GLN A 190 20.47 4.99 45.27
C GLN A 190 20.09 5.96 46.41
N LYS A 191 18.96 5.67 47.07
CA LYS A 191 18.54 6.36 48.29
C LYS A 191 19.40 5.90 49.47
N GLU A 192 19.81 6.81 50.33
CA GLU A 192 20.49 6.48 51.59
C GLU A 192 19.64 5.51 52.40
N THR A 193 20.25 4.41 52.83
CA THR A 193 19.63 3.46 53.76
C THR A 193 19.52 4.14 55.12
N ASP A 194 18.30 4.31 55.62
CA ASP A 194 18.07 4.86 56.96
C ASP A 194 18.72 3.93 58.00
N PRO A 195 19.58 4.45 58.89
CA PRO A 195 20.19 3.65 59.97
C PRO A 195 19.18 3.07 60.98
N ARG A 196 17.88 3.34 60.82
CA ARG A 196 16.79 2.72 61.60
C ARG A 196 16.19 1.46 60.99
N ASP A 197 16.55 1.13 59.75
CA ASP A 197 16.11 -0.09 59.05
C ASP A 197 17.18 -1.20 59.07
N ALA A 198 18.15 -1.14 59.99
CA ALA A 198 19.14 -2.18 60.28
C ALA A 198 18.94 -2.79 61.67
#